data_AF-A0A7C5HCI1-F1
#
_entry.id   AF-A0A7C5HCI1-F1
#
_cell.length_a   1.000
_cell.length_b   1.000
_cell.length_c   1.000
_cell.angle_alpha   90.00
_cell.angle_beta   90.00
_cell.angle_gamma   90.00
#
_symmetry.space_group_name_H-M   'P 1'
#
loop_
_entity.id
_entity.type
_entity.pdbx_description
1 polymer ?
#
loop_
_entity_poly.entity_id
_entity_poly.type
_entity_poly.pdbx_seq_one_letter_code
_entity_poly.pdbx_strand_id
1 'polypeptide(L)'
;SKLLLTMAPEGQADIYEMNLASKAKTRITRFNGIDVNGKYVDDESRIVFVSNRLGYANIFKKSIQGSAVSQVVYHGRNNNAVDAHENKIVYSSRESKKSFGANTFNLYLTSSNGSNTRPLTTTGANQFPRFSTDGTVVQFIKHRGRGSSIGYVNLNSHQSLLFPLSGRKIQSIDW
;
A
#
# COMPACT_ATOMS: atom_id res chain seq x y z
N SER A 1 5.03 -7.07 -21.10
CA SER A 1 4.81 -7.22 -19.66
C SER A 1 5.91 -6.56 -18.87
N LYS A 2 5.55 -5.82 -17.81
CA LYS A 2 6.46 -5.05 -16.96
C LYS A 2 6.23 -5.42 -15.49
N LEU A 3 7.22 -5.17 -14.64
CA LEU A 3 7.17 -5.44 -13.21
C LEU A 3 7.81 -4.30 -12.43
N LEU A 4 7.12 -3.82 -11.39
CA LEU A 4 7.71 -2.90 -10.42
C LEU A 4 8.51 -3.67 -9.37
N LEU A 5 9.69 -3.15 -9.05
CA LEU A 5 10.61 -3.71 -8.08
C LEU A 5 11.04 -2.62 -7.12
N THR A 6 11.14 -2.94 -5.84
CA THR A 6 11.95 -2.15 -4.91
C THR A 6 13.37 -2.70 -4.94
N MET A 7 14.35 -1.86 -5.25
CA MET A 7 15.77 -2.24 -5.28
C MET A 7 16.65 -1.19 -4.61
N ALA A 8 17.75 -1.64 -4.02
CA ALA A 8 18.75 -0.78 -3.41
C ALA A 8 20.19 -1.13 -3.86
N PRO A 9 20.51 -1.07 -5.16
CA PRO A 9 21.82 -1.47 -5.68
C PRO A 9 22.98 -0.61 -5.12
N GLU A 10 22.68 0.62 -4.71
CA GLU A 10 23.64 1.59 -4.16
C GLU A 10 23.30 1.93 -2.69
N GLY A 11 22.58 1.05 -1.98
CA GLY A 11 22.19 1.25 -0.58
C GLY A 11 20.93 2.10 -0.34
N GLN A 12 20.42 2.78 -1.37
CA GLN A 12 19.16 3.53 -1.32
C GLN A 12 18.03 2.78 -2.01
N ALA A 13 16.90 2.61 -1.32
CA ALA A 13 15.73 1.94 -1.87
C ALA A 13 14.93 2.86 -2.81
N ASP A 14 14.76 2.40 -4.05
CA ASP A 14 13.95 3.04 -5.08
C ASP A 14 13.04 2.06 -5.80
N ILE A 15 12.05 2.61 -6.50
CA ILE A 15 11.20 1.88 -7.44
C ILE A 15 11.89 1.80 -8.81
N TYR A 16 11.97 0.58 -9.32
CA TYR A 16 12.43 0.24 -10.66
C TYR A 16 11.30 -0.41 -11.43
N GLU A 17 11.24 -0.19 -12.74
CA GLU A 17 10.41 -0.94 -13.67
C GLU A 17 11.30 -1.89 -14.47
N MET A 18 10.94 -3.17 -14.52
CA MET A 18 11.64 -4.19 -15.29
C MET A 18 10.78 -4.67 -16.46
N ASN A 19 11.33 -4.63 -17.67
CA ASN A 19 10.76 -5.32 -18.81
C ASN A 19 10.99 -6.84 -18.64
N LEU A 20 9.93 -7.64 -18.65
CA LEU A 20 10.06 -9.08 -18.37
C LEU A 20 10.71 -9.88 -19.49
N ALA A 21 10.61 -9.41 -20.74
CA ALA A 21 11.19 -10.08 -21.90
C ALA A 21 12.69 -9.80 -22.00
N SER A 22 13.10 -8.53 -21.96
CA SER A 22 14.51 -8.13 -22.11
C SER A 22 15.29 -8.11 -20.79
N LYS A 23 14.61 -8.20 -19.64
CA LYS A 23 15.17 -8.00 -18.29
C LYS A 23 15.75 -6.61 -18.04
N ALA A 24 15.58 -5.67 -18.98
CA ALA A 24 16.01 -4.30 -18.83
C ALA A 24 15.30 -3.64 -17.64
N LYS A 25 16.05 -2.92 -16.80
CA LYS A 25 15.55 -2.23 -15.61
C LYS A 25 15.70 -0.72 -15.78
N THR A 26 14.65 0.02 -15.46
CA THR A 26 14.63 1.48 -15.47
C THR A 26 14.33 1.99 -14.07
N ARG A 27 15.20 2.84 -13.51
CA ARG A 27 14.98 3.47 -12.20
C ARG A 27 13.91 4.56 -12.33
N ILE A 28 12.77 4.38 -11.67
CA ILE A 28 11.59 5.26 -11.76
C ILE A 28 11.62 6.37 -10.71
N THR A 29 12.17 6.10 -9.52
CA THR A 29 12.36 7.08 -8.45
C THR A 29 13.84 7.32 -8.17
N ARG A 30 14.19 8.52 -7.68
CA ARG A 30 15.57 8.93 -7.36
C ARG A 30 15.63 9.83 -6.14
N PHE A 31 14.73 9.61 -5.18
CA PHE A 31 14.65 10.48 -4.01
C PHE A 31 15.73 10.11 -3.00
N ASN A 32 16.36 11.13 -2.38
CA ASN A 32 17.35 10.91 -1.34
C ASN A 32 16.73 10.44 0.00
N GLY A 33 16.17 9.23 -0.01
CA GLY A 33 15.42 8.63 1.09
C GLY A 33 14.97 7.21 0.76
N ILE A 34 13.78 6.85 1.21
CA ILE A 34 13.19 5.52 1.03
C ILE A 34 11.99 5.66 0.10
N ASP A 35 12.01 4.95 -1.04
CA ASP A 35 10.88 4.76 -1.94
C ASP A 35 10.63 3.25 -2.17
N VAL A 36 9.50 2.74 -1.67
CA VAL A 36 9.20 1.29 -1.62
C VAL A 36 7.73 0.98 -1.93
N ASN A 37 7.41 -0.30 -2.16
CA ASN A 37 6.05 -0.80 -2.36
C ASN A 37 5.31 -0.09 -3.52
N GLY A 38 5.97 0.02 -4.68
CA GLY A 38 5.39 0.62 -5.88
C GLY A 38 4.26 -0.21 -6.48
N LYS A 39 3.19 0.46 -6.91
CA LYS A 39 1.98 -0.12 -7.51
C LYS A 39 1.53 0.72 -8.69
N TYR A 40 1.17 0.07 -9.80
CA TYR A 40 0.57 0.76 -10.94
C TYR A 40 -0.81 1.33 -10.59
N VAL A 41 -1.14 2.48 -11.15
CA VAL A 41 -2.41 3.19 -10.96
C VAL A 41 -2.73 4.01 -12.21
N ASP A 42 -3.99 4.38 -12.40
CA ASP A 42 -4.47 5.18 -13.54
C ASP A 42 -4.06 4.53 -14.89
N ASP A 43 -4.54 3.31 -15.14
CA ASP A 43 -4.23 2.49 -16.33
C ASP A 43 -2.72 2.32 -16.58
N GLU A 44 -1.98 2.06 -15.50
CA GLU A 44 -0.53 1.86 -15.49
C GLU A 44 0.32 3.05 -15.99
N SER A 45 -0.30 4.20 -16.25
CA SER A 45 0.39 5.43 -16.65
C SER A 45 1.17 6.06 -15.48
N ARG A 46 0.79 5.73 -14.25
CA ARG A 46 1.38 6.25 -13.01
C ARG A 46 1.67 5.12 -12.04
N ILE A 47 2.45 5.45 -11.02
CA ILE A 47 2.67 4.60 -9.84
C ILE A 47 2.28 5.33 -8.58
N VAL A 48 1.75 4.60 -7.61
CA VAL A 48 1.74 4.99 -6.20
C VAL A 48 2.74 4.17 -5.42
N PHE A 49 3.33 4.76 -4.38
CA PHE A 49 4.40 4.13 -3.63
C PHE A 49 4.53 4.78 -2.24
N VAL A 50 5.14 4.05 -1.31
CA VAL A 50 5.43 4.55 0.04
C VAL A 50 6.77 5.28 0.02
N SER A 51 6.79 6.48 0.61
CA SER A 51 7.98 7.30 0.73
C SER A 51 8.10 8.01 2.08
N ASN A 52 9.33 8.29 2.51
CA ASN A 52 9.61 9.13 3.67
C ASN A 52 9.93 10.61 3.34
N ARG A 53 9.56 11.12 2.15
CA ARG A 53 9.75 12.53 1.73
C ARG A 53 9.28 13.58 2.76
N LEU A 54 8.32 13.26 3.61
CA LEU A 54 7.80 14.17 4.66
C LEU A 54 8.46 13.96 6.03
N GLY A 55 9.54 13.17 6.10
CA GLY A 55 10.15 12.71 7.37
C GLY A 55 9.41 11.54 8.03
N TYR A 56 8.31 11.08 7.45
CA TYR A 56 7.54 9.90 7.88
C TYR A 56 6.99 9.15 6.65
N ALA A 57 6.69 7.86 6.82
CA ALA A 57 6.14 7.03 5.75
C ALA A 57 4.77 7.55 5.31
N ASN A 58 4.65 7.92 4.04
CA ASN A 58 3.40 8.35 3.43
C ASN A 58 3.32 7.91 1.95
N ILE A 59 2.14 8.04 1.34
CA ILE A 59 1.89 7.58 -0.03
C ILE A 59 1.95 8.75 -1.01
N PHE A 60 2.76 8.53 -2.05
CA PHE A 60 3.01 9.46 -3.14
C PHE A 60 2.64 8.84 -4.48
N LYS A 61 2.43 9.68 -5.48
CA LYS A 61 2.18 9.30 -6.88
C LYS A 61 3.15 10.01 -7.82
N LYS A 62 3.54 9.32 -8.90
CA LYS A 62 4.23 9.94 -10.03
C LYS A 62 3.88 9.28 -11.35
N SER A 63 4.04 10.01 -12.45
CA SER A 63 4.05 9.42 -13.79
C SER A 63 5.27 8.52 -13.98
N ILE A 64 5.09 7.42 -14.72
CA ILE A 64 6.21 6.55 -15.12
C ILE A 64 7.25 7.33 -15.91
N GLN A 65 6.81 8.23 -16.81
CA GLN A 65 7.69 9.00 -17.71
C GLN A 65 8.03 10.40 -17.16
N GLY A 66 7.32 10.87 -16.13
CA GLY A 66 7.51 12.21 -15.56
C GLY A 66 8.46 12.24 -14.36
N SER A 67 8.97 13.43 -14.04
CA SER A 67 9.78 13.69 -12.84
C SER A 67 8.96 14.15 -11.63
N ALA A 68 7.81 14.79 -11.87
CA ALA A 68 6.95 15.33 -10.81
C ALA A 68 6.38 14.22 -9.91
N VAL A 69 6.46 14.45 -8.60
CA VAL A 69 5.94 13.58 -7.54
C VAL A 69 4.95 14.39 -6.70
N SER A 70 3.78 13.82 -6.41
CA SER A 70 2.76 14.46 -5.58
C SER A 70 2.33 13.56 -4.42
N GLN A 71 1.99 14.17 -3.28
CA GLN A 71 1.38 13.47 -2.16
C GLN A 71 -0.05 13.05 -2.54
N VAL A 72 -0.46 11.85 -2.14
CA VAL A 72 -1.82 11.35 -2.38
C VAL A 72 -2.64 11.29 -1.09
N VAL A 73 -2.00 10.85 -0.01
CA VAL A 73 -2.67 10.63 1.27
C VAL A 73 -2.35 11.75 2.24
N TYR A 74 -3.39 12.37 2.81
CA TYR A 74 -3.28 13.44 3.80
C TYR A 74 -3.76 13.01 5.20
N HIS A 75 -4.33 11.81 5.32
CA HIS A 75 -4.75 11.22 6.59
C HIS A 75 -3.63 10.37 7.22
N GLY A 76 -3.49 10.47 8.54
CA GLY A 76 -2.46 9.77 9.29
C GLY A 76 -1.04 10.32 9.07
N ARG A 77 -0.11 9.89 9.93
CA ARG A 77 1.33 10.25 9.84
C ARG A 77 2.26 9.03 9.77
N ASN A 78 1.69 7.88 9.44
CA ASN A 78 2.44 6.67 9.14
C ASN A 78 1.56 5.76 8.27
N ASN A 79 1.76 5.87 6.96
CA ASN A 79 1.07 5.10 5.93
C ASN A 79 2.10 4.22 5.23
N ASN A 80 2.20 2.96 5.65
CA ASN A 80 3.37 2.10 5.39
C ASN A 80 3.10 0.90 4.48
N ALA A 81 1.87 0.72 4.02
CA ALA A 81 1.50 -0.29 3.04
C ALA A 81 0.47 0.31 2.08
N VAL A 82 0.58 -0.07 0.80
CA VAL A 82 -0.29 0.43 -0.26
C VAL A 82 -0.53 -0.67 -1.29
N ASP A 83 -1.76 -0.69 -1.81
CA ASP A 83 -2.12 -1.40 -3.03
C ASP A 83 -3.05 -0.54 -3.88
N ALA A 84 -3.13 -0.83 -5.18
CA ALA A 84 -3.90 -0.02 -6.13
C ALA A 84 -4.61 -0.87 -7.17
N HIS A 85 -5.77 -0.42 -7.61
CA HIS A 85 -6.55 -1.00 -8.69
C HIS A 85 -7.28 0.13 -9.44
N GLU A 86 -7.02 0.30 -10.74
CA GLU A 86 -7.49 1.44 -11.53
C GLU A 86 -7.17 2.78 -10.86
N ASN A 87 -8.18 3.52 -10.40
CA ASN A 87 -8.05 4.79 -9.68
C ASN A 87 -8.21 4.64 -8.16
N LYS A 88 -8.38 3.43 -7.62
CA LYS A 88 -8.58 3.16 -6.19
C LYS A 88 -7.25 2.82 -5.54
N ILE A 89 -7.03 3.35 -4.35
CA ILE A 89 -5.86 3.07 -3.53
C ILE A 89 -6.33 2.64 -2.15
N VAL A 90 -5.85 1.49 -1.70
CA VAL A 90 -6.02 1.03 -0.33
C VAL A 90 -4.69 1.12 0.40
N TYR A 91 -4.72 1.58 1.65
CA TYR A 91 -3.52 1.74 2.45
C TYR A 91 -3.73 1.45 3.92
N SER A 92 -2.66 1.04 4.60
CA SER A 92 -2.63 0.96 6.06
C SER A 92 -2.18 2.28 6.65
N SER A 93 -2.93 2.80 7.62
CA SER A 93 -2.61 4.02 8.35
C SER A 93 -2.53 3.76 9.84
N ARG A 94 -1.51 4.31 10.51
CA ARG A 94 -1.42 4.26 11.98
C ARG A 94 -2.40 5.26 12.60
N GLU A 95 -3.26 4.76 13.48
CA GLU A 95 -4.25 5.59 14.20
C GLU A 95 -3.62 6.42 15.33
N SER A 96 -2.63 5.85 16.02
CA SER A 96 -1.95 6.52 17.13
C SER A 96 -0.95 7.58 16.62
N LYS A 97 -1.00 8.77 17.22
CA LYS A 97 0.01 9.83 17.02
C LYS A 97 1.33 9.55 17.77
N LYS A 98 1.37 8.57 18.68
CA LYS A 98 2.57 8.24 19.46
C LYS A 98 3.49 7.32 18.66
N SER A 99 4.70 7.79 18.34
CA SER A 99 5.70 7.01 17.59
C SER A 99 6.05 5.66 18.24
N PHE A 100 6.06 5.61 19.58
CA PHE A 100 6.41 4.44 20.39
C PHE A 100 5.23 3.84 21.17
N GLY A 101 4.00 4.26 20.90
CA GLY A 101 2.81 3.71 21.55
C GLY A 101 2.36 2.38 20.94
N ALA A 102 1.31 1.80 21.53
CA ALA A 102 0.61 0.68 20.89
C ALA A 102 0.16 1.11 19.48
N ASN A 103 0.60 0.35 18.48
CA ASN A 103 0.36 0.69 17.08
C ASN A 103 -0.83 -0.10 16.57
N THR A 104 -1.95 0.60 16.47
CA THR A 104 -3.11 0.11 15.75
C THR A 104 -3.07 0.70 14.35
N PHE A 105 -3.04 -0.19 13.36
CA PHE A 105 -3.20 0.18 11.95
C PHE A 105 -4.61 -0.17 11.51
N ASN A 106 -5.22 0.73 10.76
CA ASN A 106 -6.47 0.50 10.06
C ASN A 106 -6.29 0.77 8.56
N LEU A 107 -7.22 0.24 7.79
CA LEU A 107 -7.21 0.36 6.34
C LEU A 107 -8.10 1.51 5.91
N TYR A 108 -7.63 2.25 4.92
CA TYR A 108 -8.36 3.35 4.31
C TYR A 108 -8.38 3.16 2.80
N LEU A 109 -9.47 3.59 2.18
CA LEU A 109 -9.62 3.67 0.74
C LEU A 109 -9.59 5.15 0.34
N THR A 110 -8.90 5.47 -0.74
CA THR A 110 -8.87 6.80 -1.35
C THR A 110 -8.80 6.69 -2.87
N SER A 111 -9.18 7.75 -3.57
CA SER A 111 -8.96 7.87 -5.01
C SER A 111 -7.49 8.20 -5.31
N SER A 112 -7.04 7.98 -6.55
CA SER A 112 -5.66 8.25 -6.96
C SER A 112 -5.28 9.73 -6.93
N ASN A 113 -6.27 10.63 -6.85
CA ASN A 113 -6.09 12.08 -6.64
C ASN A 113 -6.22 12.50 -5.16
N GLY A 114 -6.38 11.55 -4.24
CA GLY A 114 -6.53 11.78 -2.80
C GLY A 114 -7.96 12.09 -2.32
N SER A 115 -8.93 12.18 -3.24
CA SER A 115 -10.33 12.44 -2.89
C SER A 115 -11.02 11.22 -2.29
N ASN A 116 -12.18 11.41 -1.67
CA ASN A 116 -13.05 10.35 -1.15
C ASN A 116 -12.34 9.41 -0.16
N THR A 117 -11.39 9.94 0.61
CA THR A 117 -10.69 9.17 1.64
C THR A 117 -11.67 8.73 2.73
N ARG A 118 -11.79 7.43 2.96
CA ARG A 118 -12.66 6.84 3.98
C ARG A 118 -12.05 5.59 4.62
N PRO A 119 -12.34 5.29 5.89
CA PRO A 119 -11.91 4.04 6.51
C PRO A 119 -12.62 2.82 5.87
N LEU A 120 -11.89 1.71 5.73
CA LEU A 120 -12.43 0.37 5.44
C LEU A 120 -12.51 -0.50 6.70
N THR A 121 -11.62 -0.24 7.66
CA THR A 121 -11.65 -0.88 8.99
C THR A 121 -11.53 0.19 10.07
N THR A 122 -12.16 -0.03 11.22
CA THR A 122 -12.10 0.91 12.35
C THR A 122 -11.66 0.26 13.67
N THR A 123 -11.53 -1.07 13.70
CA THR A 123 -11.21 -1.83 14.92
C THR A 123 -10.14 -2.90 14.69
N GLY A 124 -9.31 -3.14 15.71
CA GLY A 124 -8.21 -4.11 15.66
C GLY A 124 -7.00 -3.62 14.87
N ALA A 125 -6.00 -4.49 14.67
CA ALA A 125 -4.77 -4.17 13.93
C ALA A 125 -4.80 -4.82 12.55
N ASN A 126 -5.07 -4.03 11.52
CA ASN A 126 -5.32 -4.46 10.14
C ASN A 126 -4.19 -3.93 9.23
N GLN A 127 -3.51 -4.83 8.52
CA GLN A 127 -2.32 -4.51 7.72
C GLN A 127 -2.27 -5.30 6.42
N PHE A 128 -1.35 -4.92 5.53
CA PHE A 128 -1.09 -5.59 4.25
C PHE A 128 -2.33 -5.71 3.35
N PRO A 129 -3.05 -4.60 3.06
CA PRO A 129 -4.20 -4.67 2.19
C PRO A 129 -3.79 -5.05 0.77
N ARG A 130 -4.62 -5.86 0.11
CA ARG A 130 -4.48 -6.26 -1.29
C ARG A 130 -5.83 -6.24 -1.98
N PHE A 131 -5.90 -5.61 -3.15
CA PHE A 131 -7.08 -5.70 -4.01
C PHE A 131 -7.18 -7.08 -4.65
N SER A 132 -8.41 -7.53 -4.89
CA SER A 132 -8.68 -8.59 -5.83
C SER A 132 -8.33 -8.19 -7.26
N THR A 133 -8.15 -9.18 -8.12
CA THR A 133 -7.86 -8.96 -9.56
C THR A 133 -8.89 -8.07 -10.24
N ASP A 134 -10.17 -8.16 -9.85
CA ASP A 134 -11.29 -7.35 -10.34
C ASP A 134 -11.54 -6.07 -9.51
N GLY A 135 -10.74 -5.82 -8.47
CA GLY A 135 -10.83 -4.64 -7.61
C GLY A 135 -12.11 -4.54 -6.75
N THR A 136 -12.92 -5.60 -6.68
CA THR A 136 -14.18 -5.61 -5.92
C THR A 136 -13.99 -5.94 -4.44
N VAL A 137 -12.85 -6.53 -4.07
CA VAL A 137 -12.53 -6.96 -2.71
C VAL A 137 -11.18 -6.40 -2.28
N VAL A 138 -11.07 -6.09 -0.99
CA VAL A 138 -9.80 -5.90 -0.29
C VAL A 138 -9.60 -7.05 0.69
N GLN A 139 -8.55 -7.84 0.49
CA GLN A 139 -8.03 -8.77 1.49
C GLN A 139 -6.98 -8.10 2.37
N PHE A 140 -6.85 -8.55 3.62
CA PHE A 140 -5.86 -8.01 4.56
C PHE A 140 -5.53 -9.01 5.68
N ILE A 141 -4.49 -8.72 6.45
CA ILE A 141 -4.16 -9.46 7.67
C ILE A 141 -4.69 -8.68 8.87
N LYS A 142 -5.51 -9.34 9.70
CA LYS A 142 -5.91 -8.82 11.02
C LYS A 142 -5.16 -9.54 12.12
N HIS A 143 -4.36 -8.82 12.90
CA HIS A 143 -3.65 -9.38 14.03
C HIS A 143 -4.52 -9.38 15.30
N ARG A 144 -4.48 -10.49 16.06
CA ARG A 144 -5.14 -10.63 17.36
C ARG A 144 -4.30 -11.46 18.32
N GLY A 145 -3.66 -10.80 19.30
CA GLY A 145 -2.80 -11.45 20.28
C GLY A 145 -1.67 -12.25 19.63
N ARG A 146 -1.67 -13.57 19.81
CA ARG A 146 -0.67 -14.47 19.21
C ARG A 146 -1.05 -15.00 17.81
N GLY A 147 -2.25 -14.71 17.31
CA GLY A 147 -2.73 -15.18 16.01
C GLY A 147 -3.06 -14.07 15.01
N SER A 148 -3.44 -14.48 13.80
CA SER A 148 -3.96 -13.61 12.74
C SER A 148 -5.24 -14.19 12.11
N SER A 149 -6.01 -13.33 11.46
CA SER A 149 -7.09 -13.70 10.55
C SER A 149 -6.79 -13.16 9.14
N ILE A 150 -7.27 -13.85 8.11
CA ILE A 150 -7.47 -13.22 6.80
C ILE A 150 -8.76 -12.40 6.89
N GLY A 151 -8.67 -11.12 6.62
CA GLY A 151 -9.80 -10.23 6.50
C GLY A 151 -10.21 -10.05 5.05
N TYR A 152 -11.50 -9.82 4.86
CA TYR A 152 -12.14 -9.63 3.57
C TYR A 152 -13.11 -8.46 3.70
N VAL A 153 -13.03 -7.49 2.79
CA VAL A 153 -14.00 -6.39 2.65
C VAL A 153 -14.39 -6.31 1.18
N ASN A 154 -15.66 -6.57 0.88
CA ASN A 154 -16.21 -6.37 -0.46
C ASN A 154 -16.67 -4.91 -0.60
N LEU A 155 -16.16 -4.21 -1.59
CA LEU A 155 -16.38 -2.78 -1.78
C LEU A 155 -17.76 -2.45 -2.37
N ASN A 156 -18.41 -3.40 -3.03
CA ASN A 156 -19.71 -3.22 -3.68
C ASN A 156 -20.86 -3.54 -2.71
N SER A 157 -20.79 -4.69 -2.03
CA SER A 157 -21.81 -5.13 -1.08
C SER A 157 -21.60 -4.60 0.34
N HIS A 158 -20.46 -3.97 0.61
CA HIS A 158 -20.02 -3.55 1.94
C HIS A 158 -19.89 -4.69 2.97
N GLN A 159 -19.91 -5.94 2.53
CA GLN A 159 -19.71 -7.09 3.40
C GLN A 159 -18.27 -7.12 3.94
N SER A 160 -18.12 -7.41 5.24
CA SER A 160 -16.83 -7.73 5.84
C SER A 160 -16.86 -9.10 6.53
N LEU A 161 -15.82 -9.90 6.29
CA LEU A 161 -15.64 -11.24 6.86
C LEU A 161 -14.24 -11.37 7.45
N LEU A 162 -14.10 -12.26 8.44
CA LEU A 162 -12.83 -12.65 9.04
C LEU A 162 -12.71 -14.17 9.05
N PHE A 163 -11.59 -14.67 8.55
CA PHE A 163 -11.24 -16.09 8.53
C PHE A 163 -10.09 -16.31 9.52
N PRO A 164 -10.37 -16.71 10.77
CA PRO A 164 -9.36 -16.84 11.81
C PRO A 164 -8.45 -18.05 11.59
N LEU A 165 -7.15 -17.87 11.87
CA LEU A 165 -6.18 -18.95 11.97
C LEU A 165 -5.77 -19.12 13.43
N SER A 166 -6.26 -20.17 14.05
CA SER A 166 -6.04 -20.46 15.47
C SER A 166 -4.54 -20.57 15.80
N GLY A 167 -4.05 -19.65 16.63
CA GLY A 167 -2.68 -19.66 17.18
C GLY A 167 -1.55 -19.43 16.17
N ARG A 168 -1.85 -19.10 14.90
CA ARG A 168 -0.84 -18.89 13.85
C ARG A 168 -0.78 -17.43 13.43
N LYS A 169 0.44 -16.93 13.18
CA LYS A 169 0.66 -15.59 12.63
C LYS A 169 0.89 -15.67 11.12
N ILE A 170 0.12 -14.89 10.37
CA ILE A 170 0.38 -14.63 8.96
C ILE A 170 1.39 -13.47 8.87
N GLN A 171 2.42 -13.64 8.03
CA GLN A 171 3.46 -12.64 7.80
C GLN A 171 3.28 -11.89 6.48
N SER A 172 2.67 -12.53 5.48
CA SER A 172 2.43 -11.94 4.17
C SER A 172 1.21 -12.59 3.51
N ILE A 173 0.58 -11.83 2.62
CA ILE A 173 -0.49 -12.30 1.74
C ILE A 173 -0.33 -11.65 0.36
N ASP A 174 -0.88 -12.32 -0.64
CA ASP A 174 -1.19 -11.76 -1.95
C ASP A 174 -2.56 -12.30 -2.38
N TRP A 175 -3.17 -11.65 -3.38
CA TRP A 175 -4.38 -12.16 -4.02
C TRP A 175 -4.03 -13.20 -5.09
#